data_AF-A0A543FKB2-F1
#
_entry.id   AF-A0A543FKB2-F1
#
_cell.length_a   1.000
_cell.length_b   1.000
_cell.length_c   1.000
_cell.angle_alpha   90.00
_cell.angle_beta   90.00
_cell.angle_gamma   90.00
#
_symmetry.space_group_name_H-M   'P 1'
#
loop_
_entity.id
_entity.type
_entity.pdbx_description
1 polymer ?
#
loop_
_entity_poly.entity_id
_entity_poly.type
_entity_poly.pdbx_seq_one_letter_code
_entity_poly.pdbx_strand_id
1 'polypeptide(L)' 'MTDRDQHNTQGVPDEDADADTASGGAPEPPDTTDENDMPVENPSGG' A
#
# COMPACT_ATOMS: atom_id res chain seq x y z
N MET A 1 -19.11 -27.84 26.62
CA MET A 1 -18.27 -26.63 26.53
C MET A 1 -17.69 -26.60 25.13
N THR A 2 -17.99 -25.58 24.34
CA THR A 2 -17.52 -25.48 22.96
C THR A 2 -16.17 -24.78 22.95
N ASP A 3 -15.12 -25.51 22.58
CA ASP A 3 -13.81 -24.98 22.19
C ASP A 3 -13.95 -24.21 20.88
N ARG A 4 -13.62 -22.91 20.91
CA ARG A 4 -13.48 -21.89 19.83
C ARG A 4 -13.86 -20.58 20.52
N ASP A 5 -12.93 -19.79 21.05
CA ASP A 5 -12.16 -18.82 20.27
C ASP A 5 -11.12 -18.14 21.18
N GLN A 6 -10.22 -18.91 21.80
CA GLN A 6 -9.25 -18.40 22.77
C GLN A 6 -7.96 -17.81 22.18
N HIS A 7 -7.92 -17.52 20.87
CA HIS A 7 -6.64 -17.23 20.20
C HIS A 7 -6.57 -15.94 19.37
N ASN A 8 -7.59 -15.09 19.38
CA ASN A 8 -7.40 -13.73 18.88
C ASN A 8 -7.25 -12.74 20.04
N THR A 9 -6.01 -12.42 20.38
CA THR A 9 -5.68 -11.36 21.35
C THR A 9 -5.82 -9.96 20.75
N GLN A 10 -5.93 -9.87 19.42
CA GLN A 10 -6.30 -8.63 18.76
C GLN A 10 -7.83 -8.60 18.72
N GLY A 11 -8.42 -7.65 19.43
CA GLY A 11 -9.88 -7.52 19.53
C GLY A 11 -10.56 -7.48 18.15
N VAL A 12 -11.87 -7.67 18.14
CA VAL A 12 -12.67 -7.41 16.94
C VAL A 12 -12.53 -5.91 16.64
N PRO A 13 -12.13 -5.49 15.43
CA PRO A 13 -12.11 -4.08 15.06
C PRO A 13 -13.51 -3.50 15.25
N ASP A 14 -13.62 -2.35 15.91
CA ASP A 14 -14.90 -1.66 16.03
C ASP A 14 -15.40 -1.26 14.63
N GLU A 15 -16.68 -1.50 14.35
CA GLU A 15 -17.30 -1.23 13.04
C GLU A 15 -17.24 0.25 12.65
N ASP A 16 -17.08 1.13 13.64
CA ASP A 16 -17.05 2.60 13.51
C ASP A 16 -15.64 3.19 13.73
N ALA A 17 -14.58 2.37 13.70
CA ALA A 17 -13.21 2.88 13.76
C ALA A 17 -12.87 3.60 12.45
N ASP A 18 -13.08 4.92 12.41
CA ASP A 18 -12.56 5.79 11.37
C ASP A 18 -11.04 5.65 11.37
N ALA A 19 -10.51 4.87 10.43
CA ALA A 19 -9.08 4.73 10.24
C ALA A 19 -8.53 6.11 9.84
N ASP A 20 -7.81 6.76 10.76
CA ASP A 20 -7.02 7.97 10.51
C ASP A 20 -5.82 7.62 9.62
N THR A 21 -6.15 7.24 8.39
CA THR A 21 -5.19 7.09 7.31
C THR A 21 -4.87 8.49 6.87
N ALA A 22 -3.68 8.97 7.24
CA ALA A 22 -3.12 10.15 6.60
C ALA A 22 -3.34 9.99 5.08
N SER A 23 -3.94 10.99 4.43
CA SER A 23 -4.45 10.84 3.06
C SER A 23 -3.37 10.50 2.03
N GLY A 24 -2.10 10.48 2.45
CA GLY A 24 -0.95 9.80 1.83
C GLY A 24 -0.47 10.40 0.51
N GLY A 25 -1.35 11.04 -0.24
CA GLY A 25 -1.16 11.33 -1.65
C GLY A 25 -0.97 10.05 -2.47
N ALA A 26 -1.20 10.13 -3.77
CA ALA A 26 -0.47 9.22 -4.65
C ALA A 26 1.01 9.62 -4.62
N PRO A 27 1.97 8.67 -4.64
CA PRO A 27 3.37 9.01 -4.84
C PRO A 27 3.54 9.72 -6.19
N GLU A 28 4.52 10.60 -6.28
CA GLU A 28 4.89 11.27 -7.52
C GLU A 28 5.27 10.22 -8.58
N PRO A 29 4.81 10.35 -9.85
CA PRO A 29 5.19 9.42 -10.90
C PRO A 29 6.71 9.42 -11.09
N PRO A 30 7.32 8.26 -11.39
CA PRO A 30 8.73 8.20 -11.72
C PRO A 30 9.01 8.95 -13.02
N ASP A 31 10.18 9.59 -13.12
CA ASP A 31 10.64 10.14 -14.38
C ASP A 31 11.01 9.00 -15.33
N THR A 32 10.26 8.89 -16.44
CA THR A 32 10.47 7.88 -17.48
C THR A 32 11.18 8.44 -18.70
N THR A 33 11.59 9.71 -18.63
CA THR A 33 12.21 10.45 -19.73
C THR A 33 13.58 10.98 -19.33
N ASP A 34 14.48 11.11 -20.29
CA ASP A 34 15.78 11.75 -20.07
C ASP A 34 15.73 13.27 -20.30
N GLU A 35 16.87 13.95 -20.21
CA GLU A 35 17.01 15.40 -20.42
C GLU A 35 16.62 15.89 -21.83
N ASN A 36 16.45 14.98 -22.78
CA ASN A 36 16.04 15.25 -24.15
C ASN A 36 14.58 14.84 -24.41
N ASP A 37 13.80 14.57 -23.36
CA ASP A 37 12.42 14.03 -23.41
C ASP A 37 12.33 12.65 -24.10
N MET A 38 13.41 11.87 -24.14
CA MET A 38 13.42 10.54 -24.73
C MET A 38 13.12 9.47 -23.67
N PRO A 39 12.37 8.40 -24.01
CA PRO A 39 12.14 7.31 -23.07
C PRO A 39 13.44 6.69 -22.57
N VAL A 40 13.60 6.55 -21.27
CA VAL A 40 14.78 5.89 -20.69
C VAL A 40 14.78 4.40 -21.06
N GLU A 41 15.94 3.86 -21.45
CA GLU A 41 16.05 2.42 -21.76
C GLU A 41 15.79 1.57 -20.50
N ASN A 42 14.86 0.63 -20.59
CA ASN A 42 14.59 -0.31 -19.52
C ASN A 42 15.61 -1.48 -19.59
N PRO A 43 16.47 -1.67 -18.58
CA PRO A 43 17.45 -2.75 -18.57
C PRO A 43 16.83 -4.16 -18.52
N SER A 44 15.54 -4.30 -18.22
CA SER A 44 14.84 -5.60 -18.20
C SER A 44 14.45 -6.13 -19.59
N GLY A 45 14.77 -5.41 -20.68
CA GLY A 45 14.30 -5.72 -22.05
C GLY A 45 15.24 -6.57 -22.92
N GLY A 46 16.30 -7.15 -22.34
CA GLY A 46 17.31 -7.95 -23.05
C GLY A 46 16.98 -9.43 -23.20
#